data_AF-A0A1Z8Q2M8-F1
#
_entry.id   AF-A0A1Z8Q2M8-F1
#
_cell.length_a   1.000
_cell.length_b   1.000
_cell.length_c   1.000
_cell.angle_alpha   90.00
_cell.angle_beta   90.00
_cell.angle_gamma   90.00
#
_symmetry.space_group_name_H-M   'P 1'
#
loop_
_entity.id
_entity.type
_entity.pdbx_description
1 polymer ?
#
loop_
_entity_poly.entity_id
_entity_poly.type
_entity_poly.pdbx_seq_one_letter_code
_entity_poly.pdbx_strand_id
1 'polypeptide(L)'
;MVNKISFNFLKLSTLTVLTAISLSACADNDQLMRETVAARIASPAWMVDRQVSAGPYAITVYERMHEKGMPANIYIEGDGAIDEPEALNVFNPTPNNPVGLHLASRDNAKNLAYIARPCQFSGLLSDEQECNQEIWANHKEYGRAEIDAYNTLLDKMKARYGVTSFNLIGYDSGATLAALIAADREDVLSLRTVAGEFDNIAIAPYKRQLRNIPQLHLSGAQDTLNTPEHTQSFLQFIGQSACIKNTHIQEAAHFAGWVDKWPEQLKRPLPTCEKSLNDYEFTPYTPEEKPIYYPRMGGLKK
;
A
#
# COMPACT_ATOMS: atom_id res chain seq x y z
N MET A 1 31.37 -53.70 28.71
CA MET A 1 31.40 -52.83 27.50
C MET A 1 30.10 -52.03 27.28
N VAL A 2 29.26 -51.81 28.30
CA VAL A 2 27.93 -51.17 28.11
C VAL A 2 27.88 -49.69 28.56
N ASN A 3 28.87 -49.18 29.30
CA ASN A 3 28.80 -47.81 29.86
C ASN A 3 29.33 -46.67 28.98
N LYS A 4 30.00 -46.95 27.85
CA LYS A 4 30.54 -45.89 26.96
C LYS A 4 29.53 -45.38 25.93
N ILE A 5 28.53 -46.17 25.58
CA ILE A 5 27.54 -45.82 24.55
C ILE A 5 26.52 -44.82 25.12
N SER A 6 26.00 -45.04 26.33
CA SER A 6 25.03 -44.13 26.98
C SER A 6 25.59 -42.73 27.27
N PHE A 7 26.89 -42.59 27.57
CA PHE A 7 27.52 -41.29 27.81
C PHE A 7 27.67 -40.44 26.54
N ASN A 8 27.89 -41.08 25.38
CA ASN A 8 28.00 -40.38 24.10
C ASN A 8 26.63 -39.94 23.58
N PHE A 9 25.56 -40.73 23.78
CA PHE A 9 24.19 -40.33 23.44
C PHE A 9 23.68 -39.17 24.30
N LEU A 10 24.04 -39.13 25.59
CA LEU A 10 23.67 -38.04 26.49
C LEU A 10 24.40 -36.73 26.12
N LYS A 11 25.71 -36.81 25.80
CA LYS A 11 26.50 -35.65 25.34
C LYS A 11 26.04 -35.12 23.98
N LEU A 12 25.68 -36.01 23.06
CA LEU A 12 25.17 -35.62 21.75
C LEU A 12 23.81 -34.92 21.90
N SER A 13 22.89 -35.46 22.72
CA SER A 13 21.59 -34.83 23.01
C SER A 13 21.72 -33.47 23.69
N THR A 14 22.61 -33.32 24.68
CA THR A 14 22.83 -32.00 25.31
C THR A 14 23.43 -30.97 24.37
N LEU A 15 24.28 -31.39 23.42
CA LEU A 15 24.86 -30.49 22.42
C LEU A 15 23.81 -30.04 21.40
N THR A 16 22.88 -30.93 21.01
CA THR A 16 21.77 -30.59 20.09
C THR A 16 20.75 -29.66 20.75
N VAL A 17 20.47 -29.86 22.06
CA VAL A 17 19.57 -28.98 22.82
C VAL A 17 20.19 -27.60 23.01
N LEU A 18 21.50 -27.49 23.30
CA LEU A 18 22.15 -26.18 23.42
C LEU A 18 22.18 -25.39 22.11
N THR A 19 22.43 -26.06 20.98
CA THR A 19 22.41 -25.39 19.67
C THR A 19 21.00 -24.95 19.29
N ALA A 20 19.97 -25.76 19.57
CA ALA A 20 18.57 -25.36 19.35
C ALA A 20 18.17 -24.13 20.17
N ILE A 21 18.56 -24.07 21.45
CA ILE A 21 18.29 -22.91 22.33
C ILE A 21 19.02 -21.65 21.85
N SER A 22 20.26 -21.78 21.36
CA SER A 22 21.00 -20.62 20.83
C SER A 22 20.42 -20.06 19.53
N LEU A 23 19.82 -20.92 18.69
CA LEU A 23 19.21 -20.51 17.42
C LEU A 23 17.85 -19.83 17.63
N SER A 24 17.02 -20.31 18.55
CA SER A 24 15.73 -19.67 18.87
C SER A 24 15.93 -18.29 19.49
N ALA A 25 16.94 -18.11 20.35
CA ALA A 25 17.27 -16.83 20.95
C ALA A 25 17.68 -15.75 19.93
N CYS A 26 18.27 -16.14 18.79
CA CYS A 26 18.64 -15.19 17.74
C CYS A 26 17.43 -14.69 16.93
N ALA A 27 16.46 -15.57 16.64
CA ALA A 27 15.26 -15.22 15.87
C ALA A 27 14.32 -14.31 16.67
N ASP A 28 14.10 -14.61 17.96
CA ASP A 28 13.28 -13.76 18.85
C ASP A 28 13.89 -12.36 19.05
N ASN A 29 15.23 -12.29 19.13
CA ASN A 29 15.92 -11.02 19.26
C ASN A 29 15.77 -10.14 18.01
N ASP A 30 15.76 -10.73 16.81
CA ASP A 30 15.58 -9.96 15.56
C ASP A 30 14.17 -9.36 15.46
N GLN A 31 13.11 -10.13 15.78
CA GLN A 31 11.74 -9.62 15.79
C GLN A 31 11.56 -8.48 16.81
N LEU A 32 12.04 -8.67 18.04
CA LEU A 32 11.98 -7.64 19.08
C LEU A 32 12.71 -6.38 18.64
N MET A 33 13.83 -6.51 17.91
CA MET A 33 14.55 -5.38 17.36
C MET A 33 13.75 -4.65 16.28
N ARG A 34 13.07 -5.36 15.37
CA ARG A 34 12.20 -4.76 14.34
C ARG A 34 11.03 -3.97 14.95
N GLU A 35 10.36 -4.53 15.96
CA GLU A 35 9.31 -3.83 16.71
C GLU A 35 9.83 -2.62 17.48
N THR A 36 11.02 -2.76 18.09
CA THR A 36 11.68 -1.65 18.78
C THR A 36 12.03 -0.52 17.81
N VAL A 37 12.47 -0.83 16.58
CA VAL A 37 12.70 0.16 15.54
C VAL A 37 11.41 0.89 15.18
N ALA A 38 10.31 0.17 14.93
CA ALA A 38 9.03 0.78 14.64
C ALA A 38 8.55 1.70 15.77
N ALA A 39 8.63 1.25 17.02
CA ALA A 39 8.28 2.06 18.20
C ALA A 39 9.15 3.32 18.33
N ARG A 40 10.45 3.25 18.01
CA ARG A 40 11.37 4.41 18.03
C ARG A 40 11.08 5.42 16.93
N ILE A 41 10.51 4.99 15.80
CA ILE A 41 10.06 5.89 14.74
C ILE A 41 8.71 6.52 15.10
N ALA A 42 7.78 5.72 15.62
CA ALA A 42 6.41 6.12 15.89
C ALA A 42 6.25 7.03 17.11
N SER A 43 6.96 6.73 18.20
CA SER A 43 6.77 7.43 19.49
C SER A 43 7.09 8.93 19.41
N PRO A 44 8.20 9.38 18.80
CA PRO A 44 8.48 10.82 18.65
C PRO A 44 7.47 11.55 17.76
N ALA A 45 6.77 10.83 16.87
CA ALA A 45 5.69 11.36 16.06
C ALA A 45 4.32 11.28 16.76
N TRP A 46 4.27 10.88 18.04
CA TRP A 46 3.04 10.71 18.83
C TRP A 46 2.02 9.76 18.22
N MET A 47 2.50 8.75 17.49
CA MET A 47 1.65 7.67 16.99
C MET A 47 1.54 6.59 18.06
N VAL A 48 0.30 6.18 18.36
CA VAL A 48 0.03 5.05 19.26
C VAL A 48 -0.04 3.76 18.46
N ASP A 49 0.58 2.71 18.98
CA ASP A 49 0.49 1.36 18.43
C ASP A 49 -0.88 0.73 18.72
N ARG A 50 -1.38 -0.04 17.77
CA ARG A 50 -2.61 -0.81 17.86
C ARG A 50 -2.56 -2.02 16.94
N GLN A 51 -2.93 -3.18 17.50
CA GLN A 51 -3.37 -4.31 16.70
C GLN A 51 -4.85 -4.20 16.36
N VAL A 52 -5.19 -4.20 15.06
CA VAL A 52 -6.56 -4.14 14.56
C VAL A 52 -6.92 -5.44 13.87
N SER A 53 -7.87 -6.18 14.43
CA SER A 53 -8.48 -7.31 13.72
C SER A 53 -9.27 -6.81 12.51
N ALA A 54 -9.04 -7.39 11.34
CA ALA A 54 -9.63 -7.01 10.07
C ALA A 54 -9.87 -8.26 9.22
N GLY A 55 -11.00 -8.93 9.46
CA GLY A 55 -11.29 -10.23 8.86
C GLY A 55 -10.32 -11.30 9.39
N PRO A 56 -9.60 -12.02 8.51
CA PRO A 56 -8.63 -13.04 8.91
C PRO A 56 -7.37 -12.44 9.57
N TYR A 57 -7.06 -11.17 9.32
CA TYR A 57 -5.78 -10.60 9.74
C TYR A 57 -5.87 -9.83 11.06
N ALA A 58 -4.80 -9.88 11.84
CA ALA A 58 -4.46 -8.86 12.83
C ALA A 58 -3.40 -7.94 12.20
N ILE A 59 -3.75 -6.66 12.02
CA ILE A 59 -2.91 -5.68 11.34
C ILE A 59 -2.37 -4.66 12.35
N THR A 60 -1.05 -4.49 12.35
CA THR A 60 -0.37 -3.48 13.16
C THR A 60 -0.58 -2.09 12.56
N VAL A 61 -1.05 -1.15 13.40
CA VAL A 61 -1.34 0.23 13.02
C VAL A 61 -0.65 1.17 14.01
N TYR A 62 0.09 2.15 13.48
CA TYR A 62 0.59 3.28 14.26
C TYR A 62 -0.20 4.52 13.87
N GLU A 63 -1.05 5.02 14.77
CA GLU A 63 -2.02 6.08 14.44
C GLU A 63 -1.93 7.29 15.38
N ARG A 64 -2.23 8.47 14.83
CA ARG A 64 -2.38 9.72 15.56
C ARG A 64 -3.59 10.47 15.01
N MET A 65 -4.59 10.67 15.85
CA MET A 65 -5.85 11.31 15.46
C MET A 65 -6.14 12.47 16.41
N HIS A 66 -6.10 13.69 15.89
CA HIS A 66 -6.24 14.91 16.68
C HIS A 66 -7.40 15.80 16.27
N GLU A 67 -8.06 15.52 15.15
CA GLU A 67 -9.12 16.39 14.63
C GLU A 67 -10.33 15.60 14.13
N LYS A 68 -11.42 15.60 14.91
CA LYS A 68 -12.64 14.87 14.55
C LYS A 68 -13.28 15.45 13.28
N GLY A 69 -13.81 14.59 12.40
CA GLY A 69 -14.54 15.01 11.20
C GLY A 69 -13.65 15.34 9.99
N MET A 70 -12.34 15.44 10.18
CA MET A 70 -11.38 15.79 9.13
C MET A 70 -10.78 14.54 8.45
N PRO A 71 -10.30 14.65 7.20
CA PRO A 71 -9.67 13.54 6.49
C PRO A 71 -8.43 13.02 7.23
N ALA A 72 -8.10 11.74 7.04
CA ALA A 72 -6.85 11.15 7.55
C ALA A 72 -5.89 10.78 6.42
N ASN A 73 -4.59 11.00 6.64
CA ASN A 73 -3.55 10.51 5.75
C ASN A 73 -3.19 9.07 6.16
N ILE A 74 -3.33 8.13 5.23
CA ILE A 74 -3.13 6.70 5.48
C ILE A 74 -1.89 6.24 4.71
N TYR A 75 -0.86 5.83 5.43
CA TYR A 75 0.36 5.26 4.88
C TYR A 75 0.25 3.74 4.89
N ILE A 76 0.46 3.11 3.73
CA ILE A 76 0.40 1.66 3.56
C ILE A 76 1.81 1.19 3.21
N GLU A 77 2.36 0.32 4.07
CA GLU A 77 3.69 -0.26 3.89
C GLU A 77 3.72 -1.26 2.72
N GLY A 78 4.90 -1.44 2.15
CA GLY A 78 5.19 -2.53 1.22
C GLY A 78 5.48 -3.86 1.91
N ASP A 79 5.78 -4.87 1.12
CA ASP A 79 6.02 -6.24 1.61
C ASP A 79 7.34 -6.40 2.38
N GLY A 80 8.22 -5.42 2.30
CA GLY A 80 9.51 -5.47 2.97
C GLY A 80 10.53 -6.33 2.24
N ALA A 81 11.53 -6.83 2.96
CA ALA A 81 12.79 -7.38 2.44
C ALA A 81 12.66 -8.77 1.77
N ILE A 82 11.75 -8.91 0.81
CA ILE A 82 11.56 -10.14 0.02
C ILE A 82 12.60 -10.24 -1.11
N ASP A 83 13.21 -9.11 -1.50
CA ASP A 83 14.22 -9.04 -2.57
C ASP A 83 15.66 -8.79 -2.07
N GLU A 84 15.93 -8.88 -0.75
CA GLU A 84 17.31 -8.93 -0.27
C GLU A 84 17.89 -10.35 -0.49
N PRO A 85 19.12 -10.50 -1.03
CA PRO A 85 19.73 -11.81 -1.33
C PRO A 85 20.00 -12.72 -0.11
N GLU A 86 19.72 -12.24 1.11
CA GLU A 86 19.93 -13.00 2.34
C GLU A 86 18.69 -13.83 2.66
N ALA A 87 18.76 -15.10 2.27
CA ALA A 87 17.76 -16.15 2.46
C ALA A 87 17.47 -16.53 3.93
N LEU A 88 17.11 -15.56 4.78
CA LEU A 88 16.72 -15.74 6.18
C LEU A 88 15.33 -15.16 6.53
N ASN A 89 14.71 -14.38 5.64
CA ASN A 89 13.38 -13.76 5.88
C ASN A 89 12.17 -14.67 5.63
N VAL A 90 12.36 -15.99 5.47
CA VAL A 90 11.29 -16.96 5.17
C VAL A 90 10.33 -17.17 6.36
N PHE A 91 10.53 -16.51 7.49
CA PHE A 91 9.65 -16.66 8.67
C PHE A 91 9.13 -15.34 9.24
N ASN A 92 9.53 -14.20 8.68
CA ASN A 92 9.16 -12.89 9.22
C ASN A 92 9.10 -11.82 8.11
N PRO A 93 7.90 -11.40 7.69
CA PRO A 93 7.73 -10.41 6.63
C PRO A 93 7.97 -8.96 7.10
N THR A 94 8.31 -8.74 8.38
CA THR A 94 8.54 -7.40 8.93
C THR A 94 9.76 -6.74 8.27
N PRO A 95 9.68 -5.52 7.71
CA PRO A 95 10.82 -4.91 7.04
C PRO A 95 11.93 -4.52 8.03
N ASN A 96 13.20 -4.70 7.62
CA ASN A 96 14.36 -4.20 8.36
C ASN A 96 14.37 -2.66 8.45
N ASN A 97 13.91 -2.01 7.37
CA ASN A 97 13.77 -0.56 7.27
C ASN A 97 12.32 -0.23 6.83
N PRO A 98 11.42 0.13 7.76
CA PRO A 98 10.04 0.48 7.42
C PRO A 98 9.96 1.89 6.84
N VAL A 99 10.22 2.02 5.55
CA VAL A 99 10.24 3.32 4.86
C VAL A 99 8.87 3.98 4.94
N GLY A 100 7.77 3.26 4.74
CA GLY A 100 6.40 3.78 4.89
C GLY A 100 6.15 4.41 6.27
N LEU A 101 6.64 3.77 7.33
CA LEU A 101 6.54 4.31 8.71
C LEU A 101 7.41 5.55 8.90
N HIS A 102 8.61 5.57 8.32
CA HIS A 102 9.45 6.77 8.33
C HIS A 102 8.78 7.93 7.61
N LEU A 103 8.11 7.71 6.47
CA LEU A 103 7.35 8.74 5.78
C LEU A 103 6.19 9.28 6.63
N ALA A 104 5.42 8.38 7.24
CA ALA A 104 4.34 8.73 8.15
C ALA A 104 4.84 9.61 9.31
N SER A 105 6.00 9.26 9.90
CA SER A 105 6.60 10.01 11.02
C SER A 105 6.99 11.46 10.66
N ARG A 106 7.19 11.74 9.37
CA ARG A 106 7.55 13.08 8.86
C ARG A 106 6.33 13.89 8.40
N ASP A 107 5.13 13.31 8.46
CA ASP A 107 3.89 13.99 8.14
C ASP A 107 3.30 14.71 9.36
N ASN A 108 3.05 16.01 9.20
CA ASN A 108 2.48 16.86 10.24
C ASN A 108 0.94 16.93 10.17
N ALA A 109 0.30 16.09 9.35
CA ALA A 109 -1.15 15.94 9.33
C ALA A 109 -1.71 15.65 10.74
N LYS A 110 -2.86 16.26 11.05
CA LYS A 110 -3.53 16.11 12.34
C LYS A 110 -4.10 14.71 12.54
N ASN A 111 -4.57 14.10 11.46
CA ASN A 111 -5.06 12.74 11.41
C ASN A 111 -4.18 11.93 10.45
N LEU A 112 -3.57 10.88 10.99
CA LEU A 112 -2.56 10.08 10.34
C LEU A 112 -2.65 8.65 10.86
N ALA A 113 -2.53 7.68 9.97
CA ALA A 113 -2.23 6.31 10.35
C ALA A 113 -1.23 5.70 9.39
N TYR A 114 -0.25 5.00 9.95
CA TYR A 114 0.53 4.01 9.23
C TYR A 114 -0.10 2.63 9.46
N ILE A 115 -0.23 1.87 8.39
CA ILE A 115 -0.78 0.51 8.37
C ILE A 115 0.28 -0.40 7.77
N ALA A 116 0.76 -1.34 8.58
CA ALA A 116 1.68 -2.38 8.13
C ALA A 116 0.96 -3.39 7.23
N ARG A 117 1.70 -4.23 6.49
CA ARG A 117 1.08 -5.42 5.85
C ARG A 117 0.63 -6.43 6.92
N PRO A 118 -0.33 -7.33 6.61
CA PRO A 118 -0.61 -8.47 7.46
C PRO A 118 0.69 -9.15 7.91
N CYS A 119 0.72 -9.69 9.13
CA CYS A 119 1.90 -10.31 9.76
C CYS A 119 3.03 -9.39 10.21
N GLN A 120 3.22 -8.21 9.61
CA GLN A 120 4.33 -7.32 9.98
C GLN A 120 4.14 -6.74 11.39
N PHE A 121 5.21 -6.72 12.19
CA PHE A 121 5.24 -6.16 13.56
C PHE A 121 4.22 -6.77 14.53
N SER A 122 3.75 -8.00 14.26
CA SER A 122 2.72 -8.67 15.06
C SER A 122 3.27 -9.58 16.17
N GLY A 123 4.58 -9.58 16.38
CA GLY A 123 5.27 -10.47 17.32
C GLY A 123 5.24 -11.95 16.96
N LEU A 124 4.66 -12.35 15.82
CA LEU A 124 4.33 -13.73 15.49
C LEU A 124 3.69 -14.48 16.67
N LEU A 125 2.91 -13.74 17.49
CA LEU A 125 2.42 -14.27 18.76
C LEU A 125 1.24 -15.18 18.49
N SER A 126 1.54 -16.48 18.63
CA SER A 126 0.67 -17.66 18.66
C SER A 126 0.18 -18.15 17.31
N ASP A 127 0.33 -19.47 17.11
CA ASP A 127 -0.29 -20.28 16.05
C ASP A 127 -1.84 -20.13 15.96
N GLU A 128 -2.46 -19.34 16.85
CA GLU A 128 -3.89 -19.07 16.94
C GLU A 128 -4.33 -17.82 16.14
N GLN A 129 -3.42 -17.01 15.59
CA GLN A 129 -3.78 -15.83 14.76
C GLN A 129 -3.05 -15.78 13.43
N GLU A 130 -3.54 -16.58 12.47
CA GLU A 130 -3.63 -16.32 11.01
C GLU A 130 -2.47 -15.58 10.31
N CYS A 131 -1.23 -15.87 10.72
CA CYS A 131 -0.04 -15.51 9.96
C CYS A 131 0.68 -16.79 9.50
N ASN A 132 0.01 -17.60 8.69
CA ASN A 132 0.67 -18.74 8.08
C ASN A 132 1.62 -18.26 6.97
N GLN A 133 2.65 -19.05 6.68
CA GLN A 133 3.62 -18.73 5.63
C GLN A 133 2.96 -18.53 4.26
N GLU A 134 1.89 -19.25 3.96
CA GLU A 134 1.20 -19.14 2.67
C GLU A 134 0.54 -17.77 2.47
N ILE A 135 0.00 -17.16 3.52
CA ILE A 135 -0.64 -15.84 3.50
C ILE A 135 0.36 -14.77 3.09
N TRP A 136 1.54 -14.74 3.70
CA TRP A 136 2.55 -13.75 3.35
C TRP A 136 3.51 -14.22 2.25
N ALA A 137 3.56 -15.48 1.82
CA ALA A 137 4.34 -15.90 0.64
C ALA A 137 3.58 -15.65 -0.67
N ASN A 138 2.25 -15.71 -0.65
CA ASN A 138 1.38 -15.45 -1.79
C ASN A 138 0.86 -13.99 -1.85
N HIS A 139 1.41 -13.10 -1.01
CA HIS A 139 1.02 -11.67 -0.92
C HIS A 139 1.06 -10.90 -2.25
N LYS A 140 1.77 -11.42 -3.26
CA LYS A 140 1.85 -10.84 -4.61
C LYS A 140 0.53 -10.93 -5.39
N GLU A 141 -0.43 -11.74 -4.94
CA GLU A 141 -1.70 -11.90 -5.64
C GLU A 141 -2.77 -10.86 -5.25
N TYR A 142 -2.46 -9.91 -4.34
CA TYR A 142 -3.38 -8.85 -3.88
C TYR A 142 -4.82 -9.35 -3.71
N GLY A 143 -4.97 -10.44 -2.96
CA GLY A 143 -6.24 -11.16 -2.86
C GLY A 143 -7.37 -10.29 -2.34
N ARG A 144 -8.60 -10.58 -2.77
CA ARG A 144 -9.80 -9.83 -2.34
C ARG A 144 -9.93 -9.76 -0.81
N ALA A 145 -9.52 -10.82 -0.10
CA ALA A 145 -9.52 -10.86 1.36
C ALA A 145 -8.61 -9.79 2.00
N GLU A 146 -7.44 -9.51 1.40
CA GLU A 146 -6.55 -8.45 1.88
C GLU A 146 -7.19 -7.07 1.67
N ILE A 147 -7.70 -6.80 0.46
CA ILE A 147 -8.38 -5.53 0.16
C ILE A 147 -9.57 -5.31 1.12
N ASP A 148 -10.41 -6.34 1.33
CA ASP A 148 -11.56 -6.28 2.23
C ASP A 148 -11.15 -6.06 3.71
N ALA A 149 -9.99 -6.58 4.12
CA ALA A 149 -9.44 -6.32 5.44
C ALA A 149 -9.01 -4.86 5.61
N TYR A 150 -8.30 -4.28 4.63
CA TYR A 150 -7.95 -2.87 4.69
C TYR A 150 -9.19 -1.97 4.67
N ASN A 151 -10.20 -2.30 3.86
CA ASN A 151 -11.49 -1.62 3.90
C ASN A 151 -12.15 -1.68 5.29
N THR A 152 -12.18 -2.87 5.90
CA THR A 152 -12.71 -3.08 7.25
C THR A 152 -11.94 -2.25 8.30
N LEU A 153 -10.61 -2.20 8.19
CA LEU A 153 -9.76 -1.41 9.06
C LEU A 153 -10.08 0.08 8.94
N LEU A 154 -10.18 0.60 7.72
CA LEU A 154 -10.55 1.99 7.47
C LEU A 154 -11.95 2.31 8.00
N ASP A 155 -12.93 1.43 7.82
CA ASP A 155 -14.28 1.62 8.38
C ASP A 155 -14.28 1.65 9.91
N LYS A 156 -13.50 0.78 10.55
CA LYS A 156 -13.28 0.81 12.01
C LYS A 156 -12.63 2.12 12.45
N MET A 157 -11.71 2.67 11.65
CA MET A 157 -11.08 3.96 11.92
C MET A 157 -12.08 5.12 11.82
N LYS A 158 -12.96 5.13 10.79
CA LYS A 158 -14.07 6.10 10.68
C LYS A 158 -14.97 6.04 11.90
N ALA A 159 -15.38 4.84 12.30
CA ALA A 159 -16.25 4.65 13.45
C ALA A 159 -15.59 5.12 14.76
N ARG A 160 -14.29 4.85 14.94
CA ARG A 160 -13.55 5.20 16.17
C ARG A 160 -13.30 6.71 16.30
N TYR A 161 -12.92 7.37 15.21
CA TYR A 161 -12.42 8.76 15.26
C TYR A 161 -13.31 9.78 14.55
N GLY A 162 -14.38 9.34 13.88
CA GLY A 162 -15.23 10.21 13.08
C GLY A 162 -14.51 10.79 11.85
N VAL A 163 -13.50 10.10 11.33
CA VAL A 163 -12.85 10.47 10.05
C VAL A 163 -13.87 10.28 8.92
N THR A 164 -13.95 11.27 8.03
CA THR A 164 -14.96 11.29 6.96
C THR A 164 -14.43 10.75 5.64
N SER A 165 -13.13 10.93 5.39
CA SER A 165 -12.46 10.57 4.14
C SER A 165 -10.95 10.33 4.33
N PHE A 166 -10.29 9.81 3.29
CA PHE A 166 -8.89 9.39 3.36
C PHE A 166 -8.04 9.96 2.23
N ASN A 167 -6.78 10.26 2.51
CA ASN A 167 -5.73 10.37 1.50
C ASN A 167 -4.85 9.12 1.65
N LEU A 168 -4.71 8.33 0.59
CA LEU A 168 -3.91 7.10 0.64
C LEU A 168 -2.49 7.38 0.14
N ILE A 169 -1.50 6.87 0.85
CA ILE A 169 -0.08 6.96 0.52
C ILE A 169 0.48 5.53 0.55
N GLY A 170 0.76 4.94 -0.61
CA GLY A 170 1.35 3.60 -0.71
C GLY A 170 2.85 3.67 -0.98
N TYR A 171 3.64 2.95 -0.18
CA TYR A 171 5.08 2.74 -0.43
C TYR A 171 5.30 1.35 -1.06
N ASP A 172 6.17 1.27 -2.07
CA ASP A 172 6.53 -0.02 -2.70
C ASP A 172 5.29 -0.81 -3.16
N SER A 173 5.13 -2.10 -2.84
CA SER A 173 3.92 -2.88 -3.16
C SER A 173 2.64 -2.37 -2.50
N GLY A 174 2.77 -1.61 -1.40
CA GLY A 174 1.70 -0.84 -0.79
C GLY A 174 1.09 0.20 -1.75
N ALA A 175 1.79 0.58 -2.83
CA ALA A 175 1.24 1.41 -3.91
C ALA A 175 0.10 0.72 -4.68
N THR A 176 0.25 -0.56 -5.01
CA THR A 176 -0.82 -1.36 -5.62
C THR A 176 -2.00 -1.46 -4.68
N LEU A 177 -1.76 -1.80 -3.42
CA LEU A 177 -2.82 -1.96 -2.44
C LEU A 177 -3.58 -0.65 -2.20
N ALA A 178 -2.86 0.47 -2.07
CA ALA A 178 -3.46 1.80 -1.98
C ALA A 178 -4.30 2.14 -3.22
N ALA A 179 -3.86 1.76 -4.42
CA ALA A 179 -4.63 1.96 -5.65
C ALA A 179 -5.91 1.11 -5.67
N LEU A 180 -5.85 -0.16 -5.28
CA LEU A 180 -7.01 -1.04 -5.23
C LEU A 180 -8.03 -0.55 -4.20
N ILE A 181 -7.59 -0.13 -3.01
CA ILE A 181 -8.47 0.46 -1.99
C ILE A 181 -9.06 1.79 -2.49
N ALA A 182 -8.25 2.64 -3.13
CA ALA A 182 -8.75 3.90 -3.71
C ALA A 182 -9.86 3.66 -4.73
N ALA A 183 -9.76 2.60 -5.53
CA ALA A 183 -10.77 2.27 -6.53
C ALA A 183 -12.03 1.59 -5.96
N ASP A 184 -11.92 0.92 -4.82
CA ASP A 184 -13.03 0.21 -4.16
C ASP A 184 -13.85 1.13 -3.23
N ARG A 185 -13.34 2.32 -2.91
CA ARG A 185 -13.94 3.26 -1.95
C ARG A 185 -14.29 4.62 -2.56
N GLU A 186 -15.45 5.16 -2.17
CA GLU A 186 -15.90 6.50 -2.60
C GLU A 186 -15.40 7.63 -1.68
N ASP A 187 -14.88 7.30 -0.49
CA ASP A 187 -14.41 8.26 0.51
C ASP A 187 -12.89 8.52 0.46
N VAL A 188 -12.24 8.15 -0.65
CA VAL A 188 -10.82 8.43 -0.90
C VAL A 188 -10.68 9.70 -1.71
N LEU A 189 -10.03 10.71 -1.13
CA LEU A 189 -9.81 12.02 -1.74
C LEU A 189 -8.63 12.04 -2.69
N SER A 190 -7.59 11.23 -2.42
CA SER A 190 -6.39 11.19 -3.24
C SER A 190 -5.56 9.93 -3.04
N LEU A 191 -4.69 9.66 -4.01
CA LEU A 191 -3.68 8.61 -3.97
C LEU A 191 -2.29 9.21 -4.19
N ARG A 192 -1.34 8.94 -3.30
CA ARG A 192 0.09 9.17 -3.53
C ARG A 192 0.80 7.83 -3.51
N THR A 193 1.77 7.63 -4.39
CA THR A 193 2.64 6.45 -4.34
C THR A 193 4.09 6.88 -4.24
N VAL A 194 4.90 6.13 -3.50
CA VAL A 194 6.33 6.38 -3.29
C VAL A 194 7.09 5.10 -3.59
N ALA A 195 8.02 5.15 -4.54
CA ALA A 195 8.77 3.96 -4.99
C ALA A 195 7.87 2.77 -5.35
N GLY A 196 6.71 3.04 -5.95
CA GLY A 196 5.61 2.06 -6.03
C GLY A 196 5.87 0.89 -6.99
N GLU A 197 5.54 -0.31 -6.52
CA GLU A 197 5.37 -1.51 -7.33
C GLU A 197 3.89 -1.63 -7.73
N PHE A 198 3.63 -1.90 -9.01
CA PHE A 198 2.29 -1.91 -9.60
C PHE A 198 1.94 -3.26 -10.22
N ASP A 199 0.94 -3.96 -9.65
CA ASP A 199 0.34 -5.13 -10.30
C ASP A 199 -0.75 -4.70 -11.29
N ASN A 200 -0.37 -4.62 -12.55
CA ASN A 200 -1.28 -4.27 -13.64
C ASN A 200 -2.42 -5.29 -13.82
N ILE A 201 -2.23 -6.57 -13.47
CA ILE A 201 -3.29 -7.60 -13.59
C ILE A 201 -4.37 -7.31 -12.54
N ALA A 202 -3.99 -7.12 -11.28
CA ALA A 202 -4.91 -6.78 -10.21
C ALA A 202 -5.63 -5.45 -10.47
N ILE A 203 -4.93 -4.45 -11.03
CA ILE A 203 -5.46 -3.11 -11.27
C ILE A 203 -6.33 -3.02 -12.53
N ALA A 204 -6.17 -3.92 -13.51
CA ALA A 204 -6.88 -3.87 -14.79
C ALA A 204 -8.41 -3.62 -14.70
N PRO A 205 -9.16 -4.24 -13.77
CA PRO A 205 -10.60 -4.00 -13.64
C PRO A 205 -10.96 -2.60 -13.14
N TYR A 206 -10.02 -1.89 -12.51
CA TYR A 206 -10.24 -0.65 -11.76
C TYR A 206 -9.71 0.60 -12.46
N LYS A 207 -9.14 0.46 -13.66
CA LYS A 207 -8.53 1.57 -14.42
C LYS A 207 -9.46 2.78 -14.57
N ARG A 208 -10.76 2.55 -14.82
CA ARG A 208 -11.72 3.63 -15.03
C ARG A 208 -11.94 4.45 -13.76
N GLN A 209 -12.03 3.79 -12.61
CA GLN A 209 -12.19 4.39 -11.30
C GLN A 209 -10.94 5.21 -10.97
N LEU A 210 -9.76 4.60 -11.11
CA LEU A 210 -8.48 5.24 -10.81
C LEU A 210 -8.26 6.52 -11.62
N ARG A 211 -8.61 6.54 -12.91
CA ARG A 211 -8.45 7.75 -13.74
C ARG A 211 -9.21 8.98 -13.22
N ASN A 212 -10.15 8.83 -12.31
CA ASN A 212 -10.96 9.93 -11.77
C ASN A 212 -10.57 10.35 -10.34
N ILE A 213 -9.52 9.74 -9.78
CA ILE A 213 -9.02 10.07 -8.44
C ILE A 213 -7.75 10.92 -8.60
N PRO A 214 -7.58 12.05 -7.87
CA PRO A 214 -6.33 12.80 -7.87
C PRO A 214 -5.14 11.94 -7.41
N GLN A 215 -4.13 11.77 -8.28
CA GLN A 215 -2.96 10.95 -8.01
C GLN A 215 -1.63 11.68 -8.22
N LEU A 216 -0.68 11.43 -7.33
CA LEU A 216 0.73 11.83 -7.49
C LEU A 216 1.65 10.63 -7.26
N HIS A 217 2.31 10.19 -8.33
CA HIS A 217 3.26 9.08 -8.28
C HIS A 217 4.72 9.60 -8.19
N LEU A 218 5.41 9.21 -7.13
CA LEU A 218 6.79 9.60 -6.86
C LEU A 218 7.70 8.40 -7.07
N SER A 219 8.66 8.53 -7.98
CA SER A 219 9.69 7.51 -8.24
C SER A 219 11.07 8.05 -7.91
N GLY A 220 11.95 7.18 -7.40
CA GLY A 220 13.33 7.53 -7.11
C GLY A 220 14.16 7.41 -8.38
N ALA A 221 14.95 8.44 -8.72
CA ALA A 221 15.80 8.37 -9.91
C ALA A 221 16.97 7.37 -9.76
N GLN A 222 17.27 6.96 -8.52
CA GLN A 222 18.29 5.97 -8.20
C GLN A 222 17.66 4.64 -7.74
N ASP A 223 16.35 4.48 -7.92
CA ASP A 223 15.66 3.23 -7.60
C ASP A 223 15.96 2.18 -8.68
N THR A 224 16.58 1.08 -8.27
CA THR A 224 16.93 -0.04 -9.15
C THR A 224 15.94 -1.20 -9.06
N LEU A 225 14.98 -1.17 -8.12
CA LEU A 225 13.93 -2.18 -7.97
C LEU A 225 12.67 -1.70 -8.69
N ASN A 226 12.14 -0.56 -8.25
CA ASN A 226 10.97 0.10 -8.85
C ASN A 226 11.40 1.35 -9.60
N THR A 227 12.03 1.12 -10.76
CA THR A 227 12.62 2.18 -11.56
C THR A 227 11.58 3.22 -12.01
N PRO A 228 12.00 4.45 -12.36
CA PRO A 228 11.15 5.42 -13.03
C PRO A 228 10.36 4.86 -14.23
N GLU A 229 10.97 3.94 -14.99
CA GLU A 229 10.36 3.26 -16.13
C GLU A 229 9.22 2.33 -15.72
N HIS A 230 9.33 1.63 -14.58
CA HIS A 230 8.23 0.82 -14.02
C HIS A 230 7.01 1.70 -13.73
N THR A 231 7.22 2.85 -13.06
CA THR A 231 6.14 3.83 -12.82
C THR A 231 5.58 4.34 -14.14
N GLN A 232 6.42 4.67 -15.11
CA GLN A 232 5.97 5.17 -16.41
C GLN A 232 5.15 4.13 -17.19
N SER A 233 5.53 2.84 -17.10
CA SER A 233 4.78 1.73 -17.69
C SER A 233 3.39 1.60 -17.07
N PHE A 234 3.28 1.69 -15.74
CA PHE A 234 2.00 1.72 -15.03
C PHE A 234 1.11 2.89 -15.49
N LEU A 235 1.67 4.09 -15.64
CA LEU A 235 0.90 5.26 -16.09
C LEU A 235 0.39 5.09 -17.53
N GLN A 236 1.20 4.52 -18.41
CA GLN A 236 0.77 4.17 -19.78
C GLN A 236 -0.32 3.11 -19.75
N PHE A 237 -0.20 2.13 -18.85
CA PHE A 237 -1.21 1.12 -18.64
C PHE A 237 -2.53 1.74 -18.20
N ILE A 238 -2.57 2.58 -17.15
CA ILE A 238 -3.79 3.27 -16.69
C ILE A 238 -4.41 4.12 -17.81
N GLY A 239 -3.58 4.80 -18.59
CA GLY A 239 -3.96 5.72 -19.65
C GLY A 239 -3.91 7.18 -19.18
N GLN A 240 -3.95 8.10 -20.14
CA GLN A 240 -3.89 9.54 -19.86
C GLN A 240 -5.08 9.97 -19.01
N SER A 241 -4.82 10.80 -18.00
CA SER A 241 -5.82 11.48 -17.19
C SER A 241 -5.25 12.77 -16.62
N ALA A 242 -6.04 13.84 -16.62
CA ALA A 242 -5.71 15.09 -15.95
C ALA A 242 -5.58 14.90 -14.42
N CYS A 243 -6.20 13.87 -13.86
CA CYS A 243 -6.12 13.52 -12.45
C CYS A 243 -4.77 12.90 -12.03
N ILE A 244 -3.85 12.60 -12.95
CA ILE A 244 -2.66 11.82 -12.63
C ILE A 244 -1.41 12.62 -12.98
N LYS A 245 -0.52 12.78 -12.00
CA LYS A 245 0.82 13.36 -12.19
C LYS A 245 1.87 12.41 -11.66
N ASN A 246 3.07 12.49 -12.23
CA ASN A 246 4.24 11.82 -11.71
C ASN A 246 5.40 12.80 -11.50
N THR A 247 6.37 12.39 -10.69
CA THR A 247 7.59 13.14 -10.42
C THR A 247 8.72 12.17 -10.09
N HIS A 248 9.92 12.50 -10.56
CA HIS A 248 11.15 11.78 -10.24
C HIS A 248 11.96 12.54 -9.20
N ILE A 249 12.39 11.86 -8.14
CA ILE A 249 13.20 12.44 -7.06
C ILE A 249 14.65 12.00 -7.24
N GLN A 250 15.52 12.95 -7.57
CA GLN A 250 16.89 12.67 -8.03
C GLN A 250 17.76 11.97 -6.99
N GLU A 251 17.58 12.29 -5.72
CA GLU A 251 18.39 11.75 -4.61
C GLU A 251 17.66 10.67 -3.81
N ALA A 252 16.67 10.03 -4.40
CA ALA A 252 15.98 8.89 -3.80
C ALA A 252 16.30 7.59 -4.55
N ALA A 253 16.66 6.57 -3.79
CA ALA A 253 16.72 5.17 -4.20
C ALA A 253 15.52 4.43 -3.59
N HIS A 254 15.40 3.11 -3.79
CA HIS A 254 14.26 2.37 -3.28
C HIS A 254 14.06 2.55 -1.76
N PHE A 255 15.08 2.23 -0.97
CA PHE A 255 15.03 2.28 0.50
C PHE A 255 15.62 3.56 1.12
N ALA A 256 16.07 4.53 0.33
CA ALA A 256 16.90 5.65 0.81
C ALA A 256 16.54 7.00 0.18
N GLY A 257 16.86 8.09 0.89
CA GLY A 257 16.63 9.47 0.44
C GLY A 257 15.19 9.98 0.62
N TRP A 258 14.21 9.08 0.68
CA TRP A 258 12.79 9.46 0.82
C TRP A 258 12.49 10.27 2.08
N VAL A 259 13.03 9.88 3.24
CA VAL A 259 12.76 10.53 4.53
C VAL A 259 13.12 12.01 4.50
N ASP A 260 14.24 12.35 3.87
CA ASP A 260 14.73 13.74 3.78
C ASP A 260 13.93 14.54 2.76
N LYS A 261 13.50 13.91 1.67
CA LYS A 261 12.75 14.58 0.59
C LYS A 261 11.26 14.68 0.86
N TRP A 262 10.71 13.84 1.74
CA TRP A 262 9.27 13.71 1.98
C TRP A 262 8.57 15.01 2.41
N PRO A 263 9.13 15.83 3.33
CA PRO A 263 8.48 17.08 3.75
C PRO A 263 8.24 18.07 2.61
N GLU A 264 9.09 18.06 1.57
CA GLU A 264 8.88 18.87 0.37
C GLU A 264 7.81 18.24 -0.54
N GLN A 265 7.81 16.91 -0.68
CA GLN A 265 6.84 16.21 -1.51
C GLN A 265 5.41 16.33 -0.97
N LEU A 266 5.24 16.39 0.35
CA LEU A 266 3.93 16.63 0.99
C LEU A 266 3.30 17.96 0.58
N LYS A 267 4.11 18.98 0.29
CA LYS A 267 3.68 20.32 -0.12
C LYS A 267 3.30 20.39 -1.59
N ARG A 268 3.62 19.36 -2.39
CA ARG A 268 3.26 19.35 -3.81
C ARG A 268 1.74 19.28 -3.96
N PRO A 269 1.16 20.15 -4.79
CA PRO A 269 -0.27 20.10 -5.04
C PRO A 269 -0.61 18.81 -5.77
N LEU A 270 -1.70 18.18 -5.35
CA LEU A 270 -2.32 17.12 -6.13
C LEU A 270 -2.90 17.72 -7.43
N PRO A 271 -2.92 16.96 -8.53
CA PRO A 271 -3.61 17.40 -9.74
C PRO A 271 -5.10 17.62 -9.50
N THR A 272 -5.69 18.57 -10.25
CA THR A 272 -7.14 18.70 -10.36
C THR A 272 -7.65 17.80 -11.47
N CYS A 273 -8.74 17.10 -11.22
CA CYS A 273 -9.43 16.24 -12.19
C CYS A 273 -10.25 17.03 -13.23
N GLU A 274 -9.73 18.16 -13.69
CA GLU A 274 -10.40 18.94 -14.73
C GLU A 274 -10.28 18.22 -16.06
N LYS A 275 -11.42 17.92 -16.68
CA LYS A 275 -11.45 17.30 -18.01
C LYS A 275 -10.65 18.16 -18.99
N SER A 276 -9.67 17.56 -19.64
CA SER A 276 -9.01 18.18 -20.78
C SER A 276 -10.03 18.31 -21.92
N LEU A 277 -9.94 19.35 -22.75
CA LEU A 277 -10.74 19.46 -23.98
C LEU A 277 -10.54 18.25 -24.92
N ASN A 278 -9.48 17.45 -24.71
CA ASN A 278 -9.20 16.22 -25.45
C ASN A 278 -9.95 14.98 -24.89
N ASP A 279 -10.63 15.08 -23.74
CA ASP A 279 -11.40 13.98 -23.14
C ASP A 279 -12.84 13.90 -23.68
N TYR A 280 -13.22 14.80 -24.60
CA TYR A 280 -14.46 14.68 -25.35
C TYR A 280 -14.30 13.57 -26.40
N GLU A 281 -14.92 12.43 -26.12
CA GLU A 281 -15.12 11.37 -27.11
C GLU A 281 -15.88 11.97 -28.30
N PHE A 282 -15.26 11.94 -29.49
CA PHE A 282 -15.89 12.42 -30.72
C PHE A 282 -17.12 11.56 -30.99
N THR A 283 -18.31 12.07 -30.69
CA THR A 283 -19.56 11.48 -31.18
C THR A 283 -19.71 11.92 -32.63
N PRO A 284 -19.64 11.01 -33.62
CA PRO A 284 -19.90 11.37 -35.00
C PRO A 284 -21.33 11.91 -35.09
N TYR A 285 -21.46 13.13 -35.62
CA TYR A 285 -22.76 13.69 -35.94
C TYR A 285 -23.50 12.73 -36.88
N THR A 286 -24.60 12.18 -36.42
CA THR A 286 -25.56 11.44 -37.25
C THR A 286 -26.60 12.46 -37.70
N PRO A 287 -26.63 12.86 -38.99
CA PRO A 287 -27.65 13.78 -39.47
C PRO A 287 -29.02 13.14 -39.26
N GLU A 288 -29.94 13.87 -38.62
CA GLU A 288 -31.35 13.47 -38.54
C GLU A 288 -31.90 13.22 -39.96
N GLU A 289 -32.73 12.19 -40.10
CA GLU A 289 -33.39 11.87 -41.37
C GLU A 289 -34.12 13.11 -41.90
N LYS A 290 -33.79 13.50 -43.15
CA LYS A 290 -34.43 14.64 -43.80
C LYS A 290 -35.95 14.42 -43.83
N PRO A 291 -36.76 15.40 -43.40
CA PRO A 291 -38.21 15.26 -43.46
C PRO A 291 -38.65 15.05 -44.91
N ILE A 292 -39.43 13.98 -45.13
CA ILE A 292 -40.03 13.67 -46.43
C ILE A 292 -41.08 14.74 -46.73
N TYR A 293 -40.81 15.60 -47.71
CA TYR A 293 -41.73 16.64 -48.13
C TYR A 293 -42.70 16.07 -49.17
N TYR A 294 -43.96 15.87 -48.80
CA TYR A 294 -45.02 15.52 -49.75
C TYR A 294 -45.58 16.79 -50.40
N PRO A 295 -45.44 16.99 -51.73
CA PRO A 295 -46.06 18.13 -52.38
C PRO A 295 -47.59 18.00 -52.33
N ARG A 296 -48.26 19.02 -51.76
CA ARG A 296 -49.72 19.14 -51.87
C ARG A 296 -50.08 19.45 -53.32
N MET A 297 -50.59 18.46 -54.04
CA MET A 297 -51.31 18.71 -55.30
C MET A 297 -52.66 19.35 -54.98
N GLY A 298 -52.68 20.68 -54.90
CA GLY A 298 -53.89 21.49 -54.83
C GLY A 298 -54.58 21.53 -56.19
N GLY A 299 -55.85 21.14 -56.22
CA GLY A 299 -56.57 20.76 -57.43
C GLY A 299 -56.84 21.88 -58.44
N LEU A 300 -56.96 21.47 -59.69
CA LEU A 300 -57.50 22.24 -60.81
C LEU A 300 -58.92 22.71 -60.47
N LYS A 301 -59.14 24.02 -60.39
CA LYS A 301 -60.49 24.60 -60.46
C LYS A 301 -60.88 24.75 -61.93
N LYS A 302 -62.01 24.13 -62.29
CA LYS A 302 -62.79 24.44 -63.50
C LYS A 302 -63.41 25.84 -63.38
#